data_AF-A0A8J2KZT5-F1
#
_entry.id   AF-A0A8J2KZT5-F1
#
_cell.length_a   1.000
_cell.length_b   1.000
_cell.length_c   1.000
_cell.angle_alpha   90.00
_cell.angle_beta   90.00
_cell.angle_gamma   90.00
#
_symmetry.space_group_name_H-M   'P 1'
#
loop_
_entity.id
_entity.type
_entity.pdbx_description
1 polymer ?
#
loop_
_entity_poly.entity_id
_entity_poly.type
_entity_poly.pdbx_seq_one_letter_code
_entity_poly.pdbx_strand_id
1 'polypeptide(L)'
;MNRNGVDLALLQNAIIPISTTFSIQLIIFVIATVPQFFTSYFIHENFIDRLTSYHNGNDTFDFIIVGGGSAGSVLANRLSENFTKSENYRGEWDNERYHSHGGNLDVREPPYKALSAMYCKAAEEMGIPRKDLNADFIEGCSPIYNTQQHVNGRRHDT
;
A
#
# COMPACT_ATOMS: atom_id res chain seq x y z
N MET A 1 -57.96 -52.07 17.79
CA MET A 1 -56.81 -51.69 16.94
C MET A 1 -56.04 -50.61 17.65
N ASN A 2 -54.82 -50.92 18.10
CA ASN A 2 -53.99 -50.10 18.98
C ASN A 2 -53.35 -48.93 18.20
N ARG A 3 -54.02 -47.78 18.14
CA ARG A 3 -53.52 -46.58 17.43
C ARG A 3 -52.32 -45.94 18.14
N ASN A 4 -52.21 -46.10 19.45
CA ASN A 4 -51.18 -45.44 20.27
C ASN A 4 -49.77 -46.03 20.09
N GLY A 5 -49.65 -47.31 19.74
CA GLY A 5 -48.35 -47.95 19.48
C GLY A 5 -47.73 -47.58 18.13
N VAL A 6 -48.55 -47.19 17.15
CA VAL A 6 -48.10 -46.81 15.81
C VAL A 6 -47.55 -45.37 15.81
N ASP A 7 -48.18 -44.46 16.56
CA ASP A 7 -47.70 -43.06 16.71
C ASP A 7 -46.36 -42.97 17.46
N LEU A 8 -46.16 -43.76 18.51
CA LEU A 8 -44.86 -43.79 19.21
C LEU A 8 -43.74 -44.35 18.34
N ALA A 9 -44.01 -45.40 17.55
CA ALA A 9 -43.03 -45.99 16.64
C ALA A 9 -42.66 -45.01 15.49
N LEU A 10 -43.64 -44.25 14.97
CA LEU A 10 -43.39 -43.22 13.97
C LEU A 10 -42.55 -42.07 14.52
N LEU A 11 -42.82 -41.61 15.75
CA LEU A 11 -42.00 -40.60 16.42
C LEU A 11 -40.58 -41.09 16.68
N GLN A 12 -40.41 -42.33 17.17
CA GLN A 12 -39.09 -42.93 17.39
C GLN A 12 -38.28 -43.02 16.08
N ASN A 13 -38.93 -43.43 14.98
CA ASN A 13 -38.31 -43.56 13.67
C ASN A 13 -37.95 -42.20 13.04
N ALA A 14 -38.59 -41.11 13.44
CA ALA A 14 -38.27 -39.75 12.98
C ALA A 14 -37.17 -39.08 13.83
N ILE A 15 -37.16 -39.29 15.15
CA ILE A 15 -36.23 -38.62 16.08
C ILE A 15 -34.80 -39.13 15.92
N ILE A 16 -34.61 -40.44 15.74
CA ILE A 16 -33.29 -41.06 15.59
C ILE A 16 -32.52 -40.50 14.36
N PRO A 17 -33.08 -40.45 13.14
CA PRO A 17 -32.38 -39.89 11.98
C PRO A 17 -32.16 -38.37 12.07
N ILE A 18 -33.05 -37.63 12.73
CA ILE A 18 -32.86 -36.18 12.97
C ILE A 18 -31.69 -35.93 13.93
N SER A 19 -31.61 -36.71 15.02
CA SER A 19 -30.51 -36.61 15.97
C SER A 19 -29.18 -36.98 15.32
N THR A 20 -29.13 -38.05 14.53
CA THR A 20 -27.86 -38.51 13.92
C THR A 20 -27.38 -37.57 12.82
N THR A 21 -28.27 -37.02 12.00
CA THR A 21 -27.90 -36.01 10.99
C THR A 21 -27.38 -34.73 11.62
N PHE A 22 -27.99 -34.27 12.71
CA PHE A 22 -27.50 -33.10 13.46
C PHE A 22 -26.11 -33.34 14.06
N SER A 23 -25.89 -34.50 14.67
CA SER A 23 -24.58 -34.85 15.24
C SER A 23 -23.49 -34.95 14.17
N ILE A 24 -23.79 -35.54 13.01
CA ILE A 24 -22.84 -35.63 11.89
C ILE A 24 -22.47 -34.24 11.38
N GLN A 25 -23.45 -33.34 11.22
CA GLN A 25 -23.20 -31.98 10.75
C GLN A 25 -22.36 -31.17 11.75
N LEU A 26 -22.59 -31.36 13.05
CA LEU A 26 -21.77 -30.74 14.11
C LEU A 26 -20.31 -31.22 14.02
N ILE A 27 -20.10 -32.53 13.86
CA ILE A 27 -18.76 -33.10 13.75
C ILE A 27 -18.03 -32.58 12.52
N ILE A 28 -18.71 -32.52 11.36
CA ILE A 28 -18.13 -31.96 10.13
C ILE A 28 -17.75 -30.48 10.34
N PHE A 29 -18.61 -29.70 11.01
CA PHE A 29 -18.33 -28.31 11.30
C PHE A 29 -17.08 -28.15 12.17
N VAL A 30 -16.99 -28.91 13.27
CA VAL A 30 -15.81 -28.88 14.17
C VAL A 30 -14.55 -29.30 13.42
N ILE A 31 -14.59 -30.38 12.63
CA ILE A 31 -13.45 -30.85 11.85
C ILE A 31 -13.04 -29.84 10.78
N ALA A 32 -13.97 -29.06 10.22
CA ALA A 32 -13.65 -28.02 9.25
C ALA A 32 -13.09 -26.75 9.92
N THR A 33 -13.64 -26.32 11.05
CA THR A 33 -13.27 -25.04 11.69
C THR A 33 -12.02 -25.13 12.53
N VAL A 34 -11.77 -26.25 13.21
CA VAL A 34 -10.63 -26.38 14.11
C VAL A 34 -9.29 -26.27 13.36
N PRO A 35 -9.03 -27.00 12.26
CA PRO A 35 -7.81 -26.84 11.47
C PRO A 35 -7.65 -25.44 10.89
N GLN A 36 -8.74 -24.81 10.46
CA GLN A 36 -8.72 -23.43 9.96
C GLN A 36 -8.21 -22.47 11.06
N PHE A 37 -8.71 -22.63 12.28
CA PHE A 37 -8.29 -21.82 13.43
C PHE A 37 -6.82 -22.04 13.76
N PHE A 38 -6.37 -23.30 13.84
CA PHE A 38 -4.96 -23.63 14.08
C PHE A 38 -4.04 -23.09 12.98
N THR A 39 -4.45 -23.18 11.72
CA THR A 39 -3.68 -22.64 10.59
C THR A 39 -3.60 -21.12 10.68
N SER A 40 -4.71 -20.45 11.01
CA SER A 40 -4.73 -19.00 11.19
C SER A 40 -3.83 -18.55 12.36
N TYR A 41 -3.85 -19.30 13.46
CA TYR A 41 -3.00 -19.05 14.62
C TYR A 41 -1.51 -19.20 14.25
N PHE A 42 -1.16 -20.29 13.56
CA PHE A 42 0.21 -20.53 13.12
C PHE A 42 0.70 -19.45 12.15
N ILE A 43 -0.13 -19.02 11.20
CA ILE A 43 0.22 -17.91 10.28
C ILE A 43 0.44 -16.62 11.07
N HIS A 44 -0.40 -16.33 12.06
CA HIS A 44 -0.28 -15.14 12.89
C HIS A 44 1.03 -15.13 13.70
N GLU A 45 1.35 -16.23 14.40
CA GLU A 45 2.61 -16.32 15.17
C GLU A 45 3.83 -16.18 14.27
N ASN A 46 3.88 -16.87 13.13
CA ASN A 46 4.98 -16.73 12.18
C ASN A 46 5.12 -15.32 11.60
N PHE A 47 4.00 -14.60 11.47
CA PHE A 47 4.02 -13.22 11.02
C PHE A 47 4.58 -12.30 12.12
N ILE A 48 4.11 -12.45 13.36
CA ILE A 48 4.60 -11.67 14.50
C ILE A 48 6.09 -11.92 14.73
N ASP A 49 6.56 -13.17 14.69
CA ASP A 49 7.97 -13.52 14.84
C ASP A 49 8.85 -12.88 13.75
N ARG A 50 8.37 -12.83 12.50
CA ARG A 50 9.08 -12.13 11.42
C ARG A 50 9.15 -10.63 11.69
N LEU A 51 8.07 -10.02 12.17
CA LEU A 51 8.05 -8.60 12.48
C LEU A 51 8.99 -8.25 13.65
N THR A 52 8.98 -9.04 14.72
CA THR A 52 9.87 -8.81 15.87
C THR A 52 11.32 -9.14 15.57
N SER A 53 11.60 -10.08 14.66
CA SER A 53 12.98 -10.42 14.25
C SER A 53 13.72 -9.29 13.52
N TYR A 54 12.99 -8.35 12.91
CA TYR A 54 13.57 -7.24 12.15
C TYR A 54 13.82 -5.99 12.99
N HIS A 55 13.34 -5.97 14.24
CA HIS A 55 13.47 -4.83 15.13
C HIS A 55 14.65 -5.04 16.08
N ASN A 56 15.79 -4.40 15.83
CA ASN A 56 16.79 -4.25 16.87
C ASN A 56 16.22 -3.30 17.93
N GLY A 57 16.17 -3.71 19.20
CA GLY A 57 15.54 -2.95 20.30
C GLY A 57 16.10 -1.54 20.56
N ASN A 58 17.09 -1.08 19.78
CA ASN A 58 17.70 0.24 19.83
C ASN A 58 17.36 1.12 18.61
N ASP A 59 16.59 0.63 17.65
CA ASP A 59 16.22 1.44 16.49
C ASP A 59 15.18 2.50 16.93
N THR A 60 15.51 3.77 16.70
CA THR A 60 14.63 4.91 16.97
C THR A 60 14.26 5.56 15.65
N PHE A 61 12.97 5.86 15.49
CA PHE A 61 12.41 6.43 14.27
C PHE A 61 11.64 7.70 14.61
N ASP A 62 11.84 8.76 13.83
CA ASP A 62 11.09 10.02 13.99
C ASP A 62 9.66 9.91 13.43
N PHE A 63 9.46 9.09 12.40
CA PHE A 63 8.16 8.83 11.79
C PHE A 63 8.17 7.48 11.04
N ILE A 64 6.99 6.85 10.95
CA ILE A 64 6.77 5.61 10.19
C ILE A 64 5.69 5.89 9.15
N ILE A 65 5.96 5.55 7.90
CA ILE A 65 5.03 5.76 6.78
C ILE A 65 4.49 4.41 6.37
N VAL A 66 3.18 4.22 6.58
CA VAL A 66 2.48 2.97 6.25
C VAL A 66 1.64 3.19 5.00
N GLY A 67 1.95 2.46 3.93
CA GLY A 67 1.22 2.49 2.65
C GLY A 67 2.07 2.94 1.47
N GLY A 68 2.12 2.12 0.41
CA GLY A 68 2.78 2.42 -0.85
C GLY A 68 1.78 2.97 -1.87
N GLY A 69 1.92 4.24 -2.23
CA GLY A 69 1.05 4.93 -3.18
C GLY A 69 1.48 6.39 -3.33
N SER A 70 0.84 7.16 -4.21
CA SER A 70 1.25 8.54 -4.51
C SER A 70 1.38 9.41 -3.27
N ALA A 71 0.43 9.32 -2.33
CA ALA A 71 0.49 10.03 -1.05
C ALA A 71 1.63 9.54 -0.14
N GLY A 72 1.84 8.23 -0.05
CA GLY A 72 2.90 7.63 0.77
C GLY A 72 4.30 7.99 0.28
N SER A 73 4.53 7.94 -1.04
CA SER A 73 5.79 8.35 -1.65
C SER A 73 6.04 9.85 -1.50
N VAL A 74 5.01 10.69 -1.62
CA VAL A 74 5.15 12.16 -1.41
C VAL A 74 5.46 12.48 0.05
N LEU A 75 4.82 11.82 1.01
CA LEU A 75 5.11 12.00 2.43
C LEU A 75 6.51 11.49 2.79
N ALA A 76 6.92 10.34 2.25
CA ALA A 76 8.27 9.81 2.45
C ALA A 76 9.32 10.77 1.90
N ASN A 77 9.04 11.35 0.74
CA ASN A 77 9.90 12.33 0.09
C ASN A 77 9.99 13.67 0.85
N ARG A 78 8.92 14.07 1.55
CA ARG A 78 8.88 15.32 2.33
C ARG A 78 9.44 15.19 3.74
N LEU A 79 9.28 14.02 4.34
CA LEU A 79 9.73 13.75 5.71
C LEU A 79 11.18 13.24 5.75
N SER A 80 11.72 12.72 4.65
CA SER A 80 13.14 12.39 4.57
C SER A 80 13.97 13.67 4.71
N GLU A 81 14.78 13.69 5.77
CA GLU A 81 15.58 14.82 6.29
C GLU A 81 16.47 15.53 5.25
N ASN A 82 16.66 14.93 4.06
CA ASN A 82 17.32 15.55 2.92
C ASN A 82 16.76 14.98 1.61
N PHE A 83 15.70 15.60 1.08
CA PHE A 83 15.23 15.36 -0.30
C PHE A 83 16.39 15.39 -1.30
N THR A 84 17.25 16.40 -1.13
CA THR A 84 18.51 16.62 -1.83
C THR A 84 19.36 15.35 -1.89
N LYS A 85 19.64 14.66 -0.78
CA LYS A 85 20.53 13.47 -0.78
C LYS A 85 20.00 12.30 -1.63
N SER A 86 18.68 12.19 -1.79
CA SER A 86 18.06 11.10 -2.55
C SER A 86 17.84 11.44 -4.02
N GLU A 87 17.89 12.73 -4.38
CA GLU A 87 17.53 13.22 -5.70
C GLU A 87 18.74 13.28 -6.65
N ASN A 88 18.48 12.93 -7.91
CA ASN A 88 19.33 13.23 -9.03
C ASN A 88 18.51 14.06 -10.03
N TYR A 89 18.44 15.35 -9.76
CA TYR A 89 17.67 16.31 -10.53
C TYR A 89 18.33 16.55 -11.89
N ARG A 90 17.51 16.62 -12.94
CA ARG A 90 17.91 16.93 -14.31
C ARG A 90 16.84 17.80 -14.96
N GLY A 91 16.87 19.07 -14.61
CA GLY A 91 15.90 20.07 -15.07
C GLY A 91 16.52 21.45 -15.26
N GLU A 92 15.65 22.43 -15.43
CA GLU A 92 16.03 23.84 -15.65
C GLU A 92 16.43 24.55 -14.34
N TRP A 93 15.96 24.07 -13.19
CA TRP A 93 16.14 24.74 -11.90
C TRP A 93 17.29 24.11 -11.11
N ASP A 94 18.45 24.75 -11.08
CA ASP A 94 19.59 24.26 -10.31
C ASP A 94 19.80 25.14 -9.06
N ASN A 95 19.20 24.72 -7.95
CA ASN A 95 19.38 25.37 -6.66
C ASN A 95 19.78 24.31 -5.63
N GLU A 96 21.02 24.37 -5.18
CA GLU A 96 21.62 23.40 -4.24
C GLU A 96 20.84 23.26 -2.92
N ARG A 97 19.99 24.23 -2.57
CA ARG A 97 19.11 24.14 -1.40
C ARG A 97 17.95 23.16 -1.60
N TYR A 98 17.42 23.04 -2.81
CA TYR A 98 16.20 22.28 -3.11
C TYR A 98 16.44 21.09 -4.02
N HIS A 99 17.51 21.13 -4.82
CA HIS A 99 17.87 20.10 -5.79
C HIS A 99 19.25 19.53 -5.52
N SER A 100 19.41 18.24 -5.80
CA SER A 100 20.72 17.60 -5.79
C SER A 100 20.99 16.77 -7.02
N HIS A 101 22.27 16.47 -7.20
CA HIS A 101 22.78 15.67 -8.30
C HIS A 101 23.52 14.47 -7.73
N GLY A 102 23.12 13.27 -8.13
CA GLY A 102 23.79 12.02 -7.75
C GLY A 102 23.04 11.10 -6.78
N GLY A 103 21.81 11.46 -6.36
CA GLY A 103 20.94 10.57 -5.61
C GLY A 103 20.36 9.41 -6.44
N ASN A 104 19.64 8.50 -5.78
CA ASN A 104 19.09 7.30 -6.42
C ASN A 104 17.79 7.57 -7.20
N LEU A 105 17.12 8.71 -6.95
CA LEU A 105 15.89 9.10 -7.60
C LEU A 105 16.19 10.06 -8.76
N ASP A 106 16.21 9.53 -9.98
CA ASP A 106 16.37 10.33 -11.20
C ASP A 106 15.09 11.14 -11.45
N VAL A 107 15.14 12.44 -11.18
CA VAL A 107 14.03 13.39 -11.36
C VAL A 107 14.32 14.22 -12.61
N ARG A 108 13.49 14.08 -13.63
CA ARG A 108 13.69 14.79 -14.90
C ARG A 108 12.39 15.16 -15.56
N GLU A 109 12.46 16.09 -16.50
CA GLU A 109 11.29 16.45 -17.29
C GLU A 109 10.92 15.30 -18.24
N PRO A 110 9.62 15.05 -18.47
CA PRO A 110 9.16 14.05 -19.43
C PRO A 110 9.63 14.39 -20.85
N PRO A 111 9.85 13.38 -21.71
CA PRO A 111 10.26 13.62 -23.11
C PRO A 111 9.20 14.39 -23.91
N TYR A 112 7.91 14.27 -23.53
CA TYR A 112 6.81 14.99 -24.17
C TYR A 112 6.38 16.20 -23.33
N LYS A 113 6.72 17.41 -23.80
CA LYS A 113 6.51 18.69 -23.06
C LYS A 113 5.64 19.71 -23.80
N ALA A 114 5.18 19.39 -25.01
CA ALA A 114 4.52 20.38 -25.88
C ALA A 114 3.31 21.06 -25.19
N LEU A 115 2.49 20.26 -24.52
CA LEU A 115 1.31 20.78 -23.83
C LEU A 115 1.66 21.57 -22.55
N SER A 116 2.57 21.04 -21.72
CA SER A 116 2.95 21.71 -20.47
C SER A 116 3.67 23.03 -20.72
N ALA A 117 4.52 23.09 -21.75
CA ALA A 117 5.19 24.32 -22.14
C ALA A 117 4.20 25.39 -22.63
N MET A 118 3.22 25.00 -23.47
CA MET A 118 2.18 25.92 -23.95
C MET A 118 1.29 26.42 -22.83
N TYR A 119 0.95 25.55 -21.88
CA TYR A 119 0.14 25.92 -20.71
C TYR A 119 0.87 26.93 -19.82
N CYS A 120 2.16 26.71 -19.52
CA CYS A 120 2.91 27.66 -18.72
C CYS A 120 3.15 28.99 -19.42
N LYS A 121 3.33 28.99 -20.74
CA LYS A 121 3.42 30.23 -21.52
C LYS A 121 2.12 31.05 -21.44
N ALA A 122 0.97 30.38 -21.59
CA ALA A 122 -0.33 31.05 -21.43
C ALA A 122 -0.55 31.57 -20.00
N ALA A 123 -0.08 30.83 -18.99
CA ALA A 123 -0.15 31.25 -17.60
C ALA A 123 0.71 32.52 -17.35
N GLU A 124 1.91 32.58 -17.91
CA GLU A 124 2.78 33.77 -17.86
C GLU A 124 2.12 34.99 -18.50
N GLU A 125 1.47 34.82 -19.66
CA GLU A 125 0.70 35.88 -20.33
C GLU A 125 -0.48 36.38 -19.48
N MET A 126 -1.04 35.53 -18.61
CA MET A 126 -2.06 35.88 -17.63
C MET A 126 -1.50 36.46 -16.31
N GLY A 127 -0.18 36.64 -16.21
CA GLY A 127 0.49 37.16 -15.02
C GLY A 127 0.81 36.12 -13.95
N ILE A 128 0.66 34.82 -14.24
CA ILE A 128 1.07 33.73 -13.34
C ILE A 128 2.56 33.43 -13.62
N PRO A 129 3.46 33.68 -12.66
CA PRO A 129 4.89 33.55 -12.90
C PRO A 129 5.31 32.08 -13.07
N ARG A 130 6.25 31.82 -13.98
CA ARG A 130 6.94 30.53 -14.06
C ARG A 130 7.93 30.40 -12.90
N LYS A 131 7.74 29.38 -12.06
CA LYS A 131 8.54 29.16 -10.84
C LYS A 131 8.68 27.68 -10.58
N ASP A 132 9.75 27.32 -9.89
CA ASP A 132 9.94 25.96 -9.40
C ASP A 132 8.98 25.63 -8.25
N LEU A 133 8.05 24.73 -8.52
CA LEU A 133 7.04 24.27 -7.55
C LEU A 133 7.57 23.23 -6.56
N ASN A 134 8.79 22.72 -6.79
CA ASN A 134 9.48 21.79 -5.89
C ASN A 134 10.47 22.51 -4.95
N ALA A 135 10.60 23.84 -5.05
CA ALA A 135 11.36 24.69 -4.13
C ALA A 135 10.41 25.39 -3.13
N ASP A 136 10.73 26.62 -2.71
CA ASP A 136 9.94 27.39 -1.73
C ASP A 136 8.59 27.91 -2.26
N PHE A 137 8.34 27.84 -3.57
CA PHE A 137 7.18 28.47 -4.19
C PHE A 137 6.04 27.48 -4.40
N ILE A 138 4.88 27.79 -3.82
CA ILE A 138 3.67 26.96 -3.95
C ILE A 138 2.77 27.45 -5.09
N GLU A 139 2.94 28.70 -5.53
CA GLU A 139 2.13 29.35 -6.57
C GLU A 139 3.00 29.72 -7.79
N GLY A 140 2.54 29.28 -8.97
CA GLY A 140 3.20 29.54 -10.25
C GLY A 140 2.88 28.44 -11.27
N CYS A 141 3.52 28.53 -12.44
CA CYS A 141 3.51 27.44 -13.41
C CYS A 141 4.89 26.80 -13.54
N SER A 142 4.94 25.48 -13.53
CA SER A 142 6.15 24.70 -13.80
C SER A 142 5.80 23.50 -14.69
N PRO A 143 6.70 23.06 -15.58
CA PRO A 143 6.62 21.71 -16.09
C PRO A 143 6.64 20.69 -14.93
N ILE A 144 5.94 19.59 -15.10
CA ILE A 144 5.90 18.50 -14.13
C ILE A 144 7.21 17.71 -14.24
N TYR A 145 7.92 17.60 -13.13
CA TYR A 145 9.07 16.72 -12.99
C TYR A 145 8.59 15.40 -12.39
N ASN A 146 8.97 14.29 -13.02
CA ASN A 146 8.64 12.95 -12.51
C ASN A 146 9.91 12.16 -12.24
N THR A 147 9.81 11.24 -11.27
CA THR A 147 10.88 10.27 -11.08
C THR A 147 10.83 9.29 -12.25
N GLN A 148 11.83 9.35 -13.12
CA GLN A 148 11.94 8.43 -14.23
C GLN A 148 12.97 7.35 -13.88
N GLN A 149 12.90 6.22 -14.57
CA GLN A 149 13.93 5.22 -14.45
C GLN A 149 15.23 5.81 -15.01
N HIS A 150 16.29 5.77 -14.22
CA HIS A 150 17.62 6.09 -14.70
C HIS A 150 17.94 5.16 -15.89
N VAL A 151 18.72 5.62 -16.87
CA VAL A 151 19.00 4.88 -18.12
C VAL A 151 19.53 3.46 -17.87
N ASN A 152 20.10 3.20 -16.68
CA ASN A 152 20.58 1.89 -16.21
C ASN A 152 19.87 1.33 -14.95
N GLY A 153 18.86 2.01 -14.41
CA GLY A 153 18.09 1.52 -13.26
C GLY A 153 17.03 0.51 -13.69
N ARG A 154 16.59 -0.39 -12.80
CA ARG A 154 15.42 -1.26 -13.01
C ARG A 154 14.29 -0.81 -12.09
N ARG A 155 13.08 -0.56 -12.61
CA ARG A 155 11.87 -0.40 -11.80
C ARG A 155 11.03 -1.68 -11.89
N HIS A 156 10.60 -2.17 -10.74
CA HIS A 156 9.57 -3.19 -10.63
C HIS A 156 8.34 -2.46 -10.07
N ASP A 157 7.35 -2.25 -10.92
CA ASP A 157 6.00 -1.89 -10.49
C ASP A 157 5.22 -3.21 -10.46
N THR A 158 4.67 -3.55 -9.30
CA THR A 158 3.81 -4.74 -9.10
C THR A 158 2.36 -4.38 -9.32
#